data_AF-A0A849GYI7-F1
#
_entry.id   AF-A0A849GYI7-F1
#
_cell.length_a   1.000
_cell.length_b   1.000
_cell.length_c   1.000
_cell.angle_alpha   90.00
_cell.angle_beta   90.00
_cell.angle_gamma   90.00
#
_symmetry.space_group_name_H-M   'P 1'
#
loop_
_entity.id
_entity.type
_entity.pdbx_description
1 polymer ?
#
loop_
_entity_poly.entity_id
_entity_poly.type
_entity_poly.pdbx_seq_one_letter_code
_entity_poly.pdbx_strand_id
1 'polypeptide(L)'
;MKTDSVQKLRYTGETPILPGCYLRVTARIKAISGPLPTVRIAGWPGQAGGSGMSGVTTFGPSVTLASYGEVLEVSAIIGSGPRTGVDMVWGDPVLYGHLGLDLTGATGGIVRVDDLVVEDVTSVFHRTMMDWVDVRDYGAVGDGVTDCTTAFVAANAAAAGREILVPDGTYVLNGNITFEYPARFVGTVTLPTSNYLILRRNFDIPTYAAAFGDEEEAFRRAFQALLVFSDHESLDLGGRRIEVTGPIDMASAANQTIYEIRRVIRNGQLNVVPGPAWDTEVQTSQASYDVGQPTLLSAVSNVANIPVGSLVEGTGVGREVYVTDKNVGAGTITLSQPLFAAPASQTYTFKRFKYVLDFSGFTKLSKVTLTDVEIHCQGVASGVLLAPAGETFHLKDCFVTKPRDRGVTSHGRGCQDLQLDRCHFVSDEQAVDATARVSLGFNVNANDAKIRDNRFQRFGTTMVLHGNGHLIVGNHWFQGDNVTDGPRVAGLVFTYPNVKSVVTGNYVDNSFIEWTNEHDATPDFASEFSFGGLTVTGNIFTVNDAASWFSWIVVKPHGPGHFIQGLSVTGNTFKSLNGTTDRVEQVDNSIADLVRGSYRNIVFDGNTFNGVGQVTQNPVTVQFDQASDAANWTV
;
A
#
# COMPACT_ATOMS: atom_id res chain seq x y z
N MET A 1 -46.58 -53.09 -36.40
CA MET A 1 -46.66 -54.35 -35.61
C MET A 1 -45.25 -54.68 -35.14
N LYS A 2 -45.07 -55.15 -33.89
CA LYS A 2 -43.79 -55.63 -33.38
C LYS A 2 -43.54 -57.06 -33.84
N THR A 3 -42.54 -57.29 -34.67
CA THR A 3 -42.20 -58.61 -35.23
C THR A 3 -40.89 -59.17 -34.68
N ASP A 4 -39.96 -58.30 -34.27
CA ASP A 4 -38.64 -58.68 -33.76
C ASP A 4 -38.58 -58.71 -32.23
N SER A 5 -37.58 -59.40 -31.66
CA SER A 5 -37.32 -59.41 -30.21
C SER A 5 -37.11 -57.98 -29.68
N VAL A 6 -36.32 -57.17 -30.42
CA VAL A 6 -36.23 -55.71 -30.28
C VAL A 6 -36.63 -55.08 -31.62
N GLN A 7 -37.83 -54.50 -31.68
CA GLN A 7 -38.25 -53.74 -32.86
C GLN A 7 -37.63 -52.35 -32.78
N LYS A 8 -36.71 -52.06 -33.69
CA LYS A 8 -36.10 -50.74 -33.82
C LYS A 8 -36.93 -49.90 -34.76
N LEU A 9 -37.42 -48.76 -34.29
CA LEU A 9 -37.94 -47.69 -35.12
C LEU A 9 -36.93 -46.56 -35.04
N ARG A 10 -36.29 -46.22 -36.16
CA ARG A 10 -35.24 -45.19 -36.23
C ARG A 10 -35.54 -44.23 -37.38
N TYR A 11 -35.31 -42.96 -37.13
CA TYR A 11 -35.16 -41.98 -38.18
C TYR A 11 -33.86 -42.28 -38.94
N THR A 12 -33.97 -42.45 -40.26
CA THR A 12 -32.83 -42.82 -41.12
C THR A 12 -31.95 -41.61 -41.48
N GLY A 13 -32.42 -40.39 -41.21
CA GLY A 13 -31.59 -39.19 -41.33
C GLY A 13 -30.48 -39.17 -40.28
N GLU A 14 -29.42 -38.44 -40.60
CA GLU A 14 -28.30 -38.19 -39.70
C GLU A 14 -28.62 -36.96 -38.84
N THR A 15 -29.06 -37.17 -37.60
CA THR A 15 -29.23 -36.06 -36.66
C THR A 15 -27.85 -35.66 -36.13
N PRO A 16 -27.35 -34.44 -36.37
CA PRO A 16 -26.01 -34.04 -35.92
C PRO A 16 -25.89 -34.11 -34.39
N ILE A 17 -24.76 -34.62 -33.91
CA ILE A 17 -24.38 -34.58 -32.49
C ILE A 17 -23.21 -33.62 -32.37
N LEU A 18 -23.49 -32.39 -31.92
CA LEU A 18 -22.50 -31.33 -31.83
C LEU A 18 -21.96 -31.22 -30.40
N PRO A 19 -20.66 -30.93 -30.22
CA PRO A 19 -20.12 -30.61 -28.90
C PRO A 19 -20.91 -29.48 -28.23
N GLY A 20 -21.36 -29.71 -26.99
CA GLY A 20 -22.13 -28.74 -26.21
C GLY A 20 -23.64 -28.72 -26.49
N CYS A 21 -24.12 -29.52 -27.45
CA CYS A 21 -25.55 -29.68 -27.73
C CYS A 21 -26.17 -30.82 -26.93
N TYR A 22 -27.39 -30.62 -26.43
CA TYR A 22 -28.18 -31.62 -25.73
C TYR A 22 -29.54 -31.77 -26.41
N LEU A 23 -29.83 -32.96 -26.92
CA LEU A 23 -31.06 -33.25 -27.64
C LEU A 23 -31.99 -34.08 -26.78
N ARG A 24 -33.23 -33.63 -26.59
CA ARG A 24 -34.30 -34.46 -26.04
C ARG A 24 -35.03 -35.14 -27.19
N VAL A 25 -35.15 -36.45 -27.10
CA VAL A 25 -36.00 -37.22 -28.00
C VAL A 25 -37.23 -37.64 -27.21
N THR A 26 -38.42 -37.32 -27.73
CA THR A 26 -39.71 -37.63 -27.11
C THR A 26 -40.56 -38.42 -28.09
N ALA A 27 -41.22 -39.49 -27.62
CA ALA A 27 -42.14 -40.27 -28.44
C ALA A 27 -43.46 -40.52 -27.70
N ARG A 28 -44.58 -40.29 -28.39
CA ARG A 28 -45.93 -40.64 -27.90
C ARG A 28 -46.41 -41.92 -28.57
N ILE A 29 -46.81 -42.90 -27.77
CA ILE A 29 -47.13 -44.25 -28.23
C ILE A 29 -48.30 -44.84 -27.45
N LYS A 30 -49.15 -45.63 -28.11
CA LYS A 30 -50.19 -46.42 -27.44
C LYS A 30 -50.27 -47.84 -27.96
N ALA A 31 -50.60 -48.78 -27.08
CA ALA A 31 -50.93 -50.15 -27.48
C ALA A 31 -52.34 -50.20 -28.08
N ILE A 32 -52.50 -50.95 -29.16
CA ILE A 32 -53.78 -51.15 -29.86
C ILE A 32 -54.33 -52.55 -29.60
N SER A 33 -53.49 -53.58 -29.74
CA SER A 33 -53.87 -54.99 -29.52
C SER A 33 -52.65 -55.90 -29.39
N GLY A 34 -52.81 -57.11 -28.85
CA GLY A 34 -51.73 -58.09 -28.70
C GLY A 34 -50.81 -57.82 -27.49
N PRO A 35 -49.74 -58.62 -27.29
CA PRO A 35 -48.88 -58.48 -26.12
C PRO A 35 -48.34 -57.05 -25.95
N LEU A 36 -48.39 -56.51 -24.72
CA LEU A 36 -47.97 -55.14 -24.41
C LEU A 36 -46.44 -55.04 -24.38
N PRO A 37 -45.80 -54.28 -25.29
CA PRO A 37 -44.35 -54.13 -25.30
C PRO A 37 -43.84 -53.14 -24.25
N THR A 38 -42.55 -53.21 -23.98
CA THR A 38 -41.80 -52.17 -23.27
C THR A 38 -41.19 -51.21 -24.28
N VAL A 39 -41.28 -49.91 -24.01
CA VAL A 39 -40.84 -48.83 -24.90
C VAL A 39 -39.69 -48.07 -24.24
N ARG A 40 -38.69 -47.69 -25.04
CA ARG A 40 -37.63 -46.77 -24.62
C ARG A 40 -37.18 -45.94 -25.81
N ILE A 41 -36.74 -44.71 -25.54
CA ILE A 41 -35.97 -43.96 -26.53
C ILE A 41 -34.65 -44.67 -26.75
N ALA A 42 -34.25 -44.81 -28.01
CA ALA A 42 -33.01 -45.47 -28.37
C ALA A 42 -32.47 -44.91 -29.68
N GLY A 43 -31.17 -45.01 -29.86
CA GLY A 43 -30.51 -44.48 -31.05
C GLY A 43 -29.34 -45.33 -31.50
N TRP A 44 -28.75 -44.95 -32.62
CA TRP A 44 -27.51 -45.52 -33.13
C TRP A 44 -26.50 -44.37 -33.34
N PRO A 45 -25.42 -44.33 -32.56
CA PRO A 45 -24.41 -43.27 -32.67
C PRO A 45 -23.45 -43.59 -33.83
N GLY A 46 -23.44 -42.75 -34.85
CA GLY A 46 -22.54 -42.83 -36.00
C GLY A 46 -21.28 -42.00 -35.80
N GLN A 47 -20.15 -42.53 -36.28
CA GLN A 47 -18.85 -41.85 -36.29
C GLN A 47 -18.33 -41.69 -37.73
N ALA A 48 -17.16 -41.06 -37.88
CA ALA A 48 -16.51 -40.90 -39.18
C ALA A 48 -16.41 -42.24 -39.94
N GLY A 49 -16.67 -42.18 -41.25
CA GLY A 49 -16.67 -43.37 -42.11
C GLY A 49 -17.94 -44.23 -42.05
N GLY A 50 -19.02 -43.76 -41.40
CA GLY A 50 -20.33 -44.43 -41.43
C GLY A 50 -20.44 -45.68 -40.56
N SER A 51 -19.48 -45.87 -39.64
CA SER A 51 -19.51 -46.97 -38.66
C SER A 51 -20.22 -46.55 -37.38
N GLY A 52 -20.74 -47.51 -36.62
CA GLY A 52 -21.42 -47.26 -35.35
C GLY A 52 -20.44 -47.27 -34.19
N MET A 53 -20.58 -46.32 -33.27
CA MET A 53 -19.77 -46.25 -32.06
C MET A 53 -20.19 -47.36 -31.08
N SER A 54 -19.21 -48.11 -30.58
CA SER A 54 -19.42 -49.16 -29.56
C SER A 54 -19.04 -48.64 -28.17
N GLY A 55 -19.49 -49.33 -27.11
CA GLY A 55 -19.14 -48.98 -25.72
C GLY A 55 -19.88 -47.79 -25.13
N VAL A 56 -20.80 -47.16 -25.86
CA VAL A 56 -21.66 -46.08 -25.37
C VAL A 56 -23.09 -46.57 -25.10
N THR A 57 -23.79 -45.94 -24.17
CA THR A 57 -25.21 -46.21 -23.91
C THR A 57 -26.05 -45.76 -25.11
N THR A 58 -26.83 -46.67 -25.70
CA THR A 58 -27.62 -46.39 -26.92
C THR A 58 -29.13 -46.34 -26.68
N PHE A 59 -29.58 -46.39 -25.43
CA PHE A 59 -30.99 -46.30 -25.05
C PHE A 59 -31.17 -45.66 -23.68
N GLY A 60 -32.26 -44.94 -23.50
CA GLY A 60 -32.66 -44.34 -22.24
C GLY A 60 -33.53 -45.25 -21.36
N PRO A 61 -34.22 -44.68 -20.35
CA PRO A 61 -35.15 -45.40 -19.47
C PRO A 61 -36.23 -46.15 -20.26
N SER A 62 -36.66 -47.30 -19.72
CA SER A 62 -37.65 -48.18 -20.36
C SER A 62 -38.95 -48.22 -19.57
N VAL A 63 -40.08 -48.16 -20.26
CA VAL A 63 -41.43 -48.12 -19.66
C VAL A 63 -42.33 -49.15 -20.35
N THR A 64 -42.99 -50.01 -19.59
CA THR A 64 -43.92 -51.02 -20.12
C THR A 64 -45.31 -50.42 -20.33
N LEU A 65 -45.91 -50.63 -21.51
CA LEU A 65 -47.29 -50.22 -21.75
C LEU A 65 -48.24 -51.02 -20.83
N ALA A 66 -49.09 -50.33 -20.07
CA ALA A 66 -49.93 -50.95 -19.05
C ALA A 66 -51.31 -51.35 -19.55
N SER A 67 -51.86 -50.62 -20.53
CA SER A 67 -53.21 -50.84 -21.03
C SER A 67 -53.35 -50.49 -22.53
N TYR A 68 -54.43 -50.94 -23.16
CA TYR A 68 -54.74 -50.58 -24.55
C TYR A 68 -55.42 -49.21 -24.63
N GLY A 69 -55.10 -48.44 -25.66
CA GLY A 69 -55.71 -47.14 -25.94
C GLY A 69 -55.11 -45.96 -25.16
N GLU A 70 -54.41 -46.23 -24.05
CA GLU A 70 -53.68 -45.24 -23.26
C GLU A 70 -52.43 -44.73 -24.00
N VAL A 71 -52.27 -43.41 -24.08
CA VAL A 71 -51.10 -42.77 -24.70
C VAL A 71 -50.02 -42.59 -23.63
N LEU A 72 -48.88 -43.24 -23.84
CA LEU A 72 -47.66 -43.08 -23.06
C LEU A 72 -46.69 -42.15 -23.78
N GLU A 73 -46.08 -41.23 -23.04
CA GLU A 73 -44.92 -40.46 -23.49
C GLU A 73 -43.63 -41.02 -22.89
N VAL A 74 -42.63 -41.28 -23.72
CA VAL A 74 -41.28 -41.64 -23.30
C VAL A 74 -40.29 -40.59 -23.80
N SER A 75 -39.29 -40.24 -22.99
CA SER A 75 -38.24 -39.31 -23.38
C SER A 75 -36.86 -39.77 -22.91
N ALA A 76 -35.82 -39.32 -23.60
CA ALA A 76 -34.44 -39.40 -23.13
C ALA A 76 -33.61 -38.25 -23.69
N ILE A 77 -32.58 -37.84 -22.96
CA ILE A 77 -31.63 -36.79 -23.36
C ILE A 77 -30.32 -37.42 -23.83
N ILE A 78 -29.90 -37.01 -25.02
CA ILE A 78 -28.60 -37.31 -25.62
C ILE A 78 -27.72 -36.08 -25.48
N GLY A 79 -26.49 -36.23 -24.97
CA GLY A 79 -25.57 -35.11 -24.81
C GLY A 79 -24.12 -35.50 -25.04
N SER A 80 -23.28 -34.54 -25.45
CA SER A 80 -21.88 -34.79 -25.76
C SER A 80 -20.98 -35.07 -24.54
N GLY A 81 -21.50 -34.93 -23.32
CA GLY A 81 -20.76 -35.14 -22.09
C GLY A 81 -21.67 -35.50 -20.90
N PRO A 82 -21.11 -36.08 -19.82
CA PRO A 82 -21.89 -36.53 -18.68
C PRO A 82 -22.38 -35.32 -17.87
N ARG A 83 -23.70 -35.08 -17.88
CA ARG A 83 -24.38 -34.14 -16.98
C ARG A 83 -25.55 -34.83 -16.31
N THR A 84 -25.90 -34.39 -15.10
CA THR A 84 -27.10 -34.87 -14.40
C THR A 84 -28.33 -34.65 -15.29
N GLY A 85 -29.06 -35.73 -15.58
CA GLY A 85 -30.22 -35.72 -16.47
C GLY A 85 -29.94 -36.11 -17.93
N VAL A 86 -28.69 -36.40 -18.30
CA VAL A 86 -28.34 -36.98 -19.61
C VAL A 86 -28.40 -38.51 -19.52
N ASP A 87 -29.22 -39.12 -20.37
CA ASP A 87 -29.43 -40.58 -20.39
C ASP A 87 -28.41 -41.29 -21.29
N MET A 88 -28.05 -40.66 -22.42
CA MET A 88 -27.15 -41.20 -23.44
C MET A 88 -26.00 -40.23 -23.70
N VAL A 89 -24.82 -40.54 -23.18
CA VAL A 89 -23.62 -39.70 -23.33
C VAL A 89 -22.88 -40.08 -24.61
N TRP A 90 -22.98 -39.23 -25.62
CA TRP A 90 -22.41 -39.41 -26.96
C TRP A 90 -21.42 -38.30 -27.26
N GLY A 91 -20.21 -38.39 -26.70
CA GLY A 91 -19.09 -37.48 -26.99
C GLY A 91 -18.29 -37.89 -28.23
N ASP A 92 -17.14 -37.23 -28.44
CA ASP A 92 -16.18 -37.56 -29.50
C ASP A 92 -15.81 -39.07 -29.46
N PRO A 93 -15.86 -39.82 -30.58
CA PRO A 93 -15.99 -39.40 -31.98
C PRO A 93 -17.40 -39.52 -32.60
N VAL A 94 -18.48 -39.51 -31.80
CA VAL A 94 -19.86 -39.56 -32.33
C VAL A 94 -20.18 -38.25 -33.06
N LEU A 95 -20.53 -38.33 -34.34
CA LEU A 95 -20.82 -37.18 -35.21
C LEU A 95 -22.31 -36.98 -35.47
N TYR A 96 -23.08 -38.08 -35.49
CA TYR A 96 -24.51 -38.06 -35.76
C TYR A 96 -25.21 -39.24 -35.10
N GLY A 97 -26.54 -39.17 -35.02
CA GLY A 97 -27.38 -40.22 -34.47
C GLY A 97 -28.53 -40.57 -35.39
N HIS A 98 -28.80 -41.87 -35.56
CA HIS A 98 -30.11 -42.32 -36.01
C HIS A 98 -30.99 -42.50 -34.76
N LEU A 99 -31.87 -41.53 -34.52
CA LEU A 99 -32.64 -41.44 -33.28
C LEU A 99 -34.03 -42.05 -33.46
N GLY A 100 -34.56 -42.64 -32.40
CA GLY A 100 -35.88 -43.25 -32.46
C GLY A 100 -36.30 -43.91 -31.16
N LEU A 101 -37.04 -45.01 -31.27
CA LEU A 101 -37.50 -45.81 -30.13
C LEU A 101 -37.31 -47.30 -30.39
N ASP A 102 -37.09 -48.05 -29.31
CA ASP A 102 -37.13 -49.52 -29.31
C ASP A 102 -38.44 -50.00 -28.68
N LEU A 103 -39.03 -51.04 -29.27
CA LEU A 103 -40.02 -51.88 -28.60
C LEU A 103 -39.37 -53.20 -28.23
N THR A 104 -39.38 -53.54 -26.94
CA THR A 104 -38.85 -54.80 -26.39
C THR A 104 -39.98 -55.62 -25.77
N GLY A 105 -39.68 -56.85 -25.32
CA GLY A 105 -40.68 -57.78 -24.80
C GLY A 105 -41.29 -58.70 -25.85
N ALA A 106 -42.47 -59.27 -25.57
CA ALA A 106 -43.13 -60.25 -26.44
C ALA A 106 -43.46 -59.69 -27.84
N THR A 107 -43.39 -60.53 -28.88
CA THR A 107 -43.74 -60.16 -30.27
C THR A 107 -45.24 -60.27 -30.53
N GLY A 108 -45.72 -59.68 -31.62
CA GLY A 108 -47.13 -59.72 -32.05
C GLY A 108 -47.99 -58.55 -31.58
N GLY A 109 -47.47 -57.65 -30.73
CA GLY A 109 -48.14 -56.42 -30.31
C GLY A 109 -48.31 -55.42 -31.46
N ILE A 110 -49.49 -54.80 -31.56
CA ILE A 110 -49.77 -53.68 -32.45
C ILE A 110 -49.78 -52.41 -31.61
N VAL A 111 -48.93 -51.46 -31.98
CA VAL A 111 -48.84 -50.13 -31.36
C VAL A 111 -49.08 -49.07 -32.42
N ARG A 112 -49.59 -47.91 -31.98
CA ARG A 112 -49.62 -46.68 -32.77
C ARG A 112 -48.62 -45.71 -32.15
N VAL A 113 -47.65 -45.29 -32.95
CA VAL A 113 -46.73 -44.20 -32.62
C VAL A 113 -47.29 -42.96 -33.30
N ASP A 114 -47.39 -41.86 -32.55
CA ASP A 114 -47.90 -40.60 -33.05
C ASP A 114 -46.73 -39.77 -33.57
N ASP A 115 -46.06 -39.03 -32.68
CA ASP A 115 -44.93 -38.17 -33.03
C ASP A 115 -43.65 -38.67 -32.35
N LEU A 116 -42.54 -38.57 -33.09
CA LEU A 116 -41.19 -38.60 -32.55
C LEU A 116 -40.57 -37.22 -32.75
N VAL A 117 -40.36 -36.51 -31.65
CA VAL A 117 -39.85 -35.14 -31.65
C VAL A 117 -38.41 -35.18 -31.16
N VAL A 118 -37.51 -34.55 -31.92
CA VAL A 118 -36.15 -34.26 -31.49
C VAL A 118 -36.02 -32.76 -31.33
N GLU A 119 -35.72 -32.32 -30.12
CA GLU A 119 -35.63 -30.91 -29.77
C GLU A 119 -34.29 -30.61 -29.10
N ASP A 120 -33.72 -29.43 -29.38
CA ASP A 120 -32.54 -28.93 -28.69
C ASP A 120 -32.95 -28.39 -27.32
N VAL A 121 -32.51 -29.08 -26.26
CA VAL A 121 -32.73 -28.72 -24.86
C VAL A 121 -31.45 -28.23 -24.19
N THR A 122 -30.46 -27.79 -24.96
CA THR A 122 -29.20 -27.22 -24.44
C THR A 122 -29.46 -26.09 -23.44
N SER A 123 -30.53 -25.32 -23.64
CA SER A 123 -31.00 -24.27 -22.73
C SER A 123 -31.23 -24.73 -21.29
N VAL A 124 -31.63 -25.99 -21.09
CA VAL A 124 -31.82 -26.60 -19.76
C VAL A 124 -30.49 -26.76 -19.03
N PHE A 125 -29.39 -26.90 -19.76
CA PHE A 125 -28.04 -27.09 -19.21
C PHE A 125 -27.24 -25.80 -19.09
N HIS A 126 -27.68 -24.68 -19.69
CA HIS A 126 -26.95 -23.40 -19.72
C HIS A 126 -26.38 -22.99 -18.36
N ARG A 127 -27.18 -23.10 -17.29
CA ARG A 127 -26.77 -22.68 -15.94
C ARG A 127 -25.69 -23.57 -15.31
N THR A 128 -25.62 -24.83 -15.73
CA THR A 128 -24.53 -25.75 -15.35
C THR A 128 -23.31 -25.63 -16.27
N MET A 129 -23.46 -24.93 -17.40
CA MET A 129 -22.38 -24.68 -18.36
C MET A 129 -21.62 -23.39 -18.05
N MET A 130 -22.27 -22.45 -17.38
CA MET A 130 -21.68 -21.19 -16.96
C MET A 130 -20.74 -21.39 -15.78
N ASP A 131 -19.54 -20.83 -15.92
CA ASP A 131 -18.48 -20.78 -14.93
C ASP A 131 -18.70 -19.68 -13.88
N TRP A 132 -19.87 -19.05 -13.88
CA TRP A 132 -20.26 -17.99 -12.96
C TRP A 132 -21.62 -18.20 -12.28
N VAL A 133 -21.85 -17.44 -11.21
CA VAL A 133 -23.09 -17.35 -10.44
C VAL A 133 -23.51 -15.88 -10.35
N ASP A 134 -24.66 -15.55 -10.93
CA ASP A 134 -25.20 -14.18 -10.93
C ASP A 134 -25.93 -13.89 -9.62
N VAL A 135 -25.62 -12.78 -8.97
CA VAL A 135 -26.29 -12.35 -7.73
C VAL A 135 -27.80 -12.12 -7.90
N ARG A 136 -28.28 -11.77 -9.11
CA ARG A 136 -29.70 -11.57 -9.42
C ARG A 136 -30.50 -12.85 -9.33
N ASP A 137 -29.87 -13.99 -9.61
CA ASP A 137 -30.48 -15.31 -9.42
C ASP A 137 -30.87 -15.60 -7.97
N TYR A 138 -30.29 -14.85 -7.02
CA TYR A 138 -30.53 -14.95 -5.58
C TYR A 138 -31.34 -13.77 -5.04
N GLY A 139 -31.94 -12.97 -5.93
CA GLY A 139 -32.85 -11.88 -5.57
C GLY A 139 -32.17 -10.51 -5.41
N ALA A 140 -30.92 -10.34 -5.84
CA ALA A 140 -30.29 -9.02 -5.88
C ALA A 140 -30.96 -8.12 -6.92
N VAL A 141 -31.26 -6.88 -6.54
CA VAL A 141 -31.89 -5.87 -7.41
C VAL A 141 -30.94 -4.69 -7.54
N GLY A 142 -30.44 -4.43 -8.75
CA GLY A 142 -29.46 -3.36 -9.02
C GLY A 142 -30.09 -1.97 -9.13
N ASP A 143 -31.05 -1.62 -8.26
CA ASP A 143 -31.83 -0.37 -8.30
C ASP A 143 -31.25 0.77 -7.44
N GLY A 144 -30.15 0.51 -6.71
CA GLY A 144 -29.52 1.46 -5.80
C GLY A 144 -30.28 1.70 -4.51
N VAL A 145 -31.32 0.93 -4.20
CA VAL A 145 -32.19 1.14 -3.02
C VAL A 145 -32.40 -0.15 -2.24
N THR A 146 -32.63 -1.27 -2.93
CA THR A 146 -32.91 -2.56 -2.31
C THR A 146 -31.65 -3.15 -1.68
N ASP A 147 -31.73 -3.53 -0.41
CA ASP A 147 -30.64 -4.22 0.28
C ASP A 147 -30.41 -5.62 -0.31
N CYS A 148 -29.26 -5.79 -0.95
CA CYS A 148 -28.86 -6.99 -1.66
C CYS A 148 -27.93 -7.90 -0.83
N THR A 149 -27.69 -7.59 0.45
CA THR A 149 -26.74 -8.32 1.31
C THR A 149 -27.05 -9.82 1.34
N THR A 150 -28.30 -10.21 1.58
CA THR A 150 -28.70 -11.63 1.63
C THR A 150 -28.49 -12.34 0.29
N ALA A 151 -28.79 -11.67 -0.83
CA ALA A 151 -28.60 -12.24 -2.16
C ALA A 151 -27.12 -12.47 -2.49
N PHE A 152 -26.25 -11.53 -2.11
CA PHE A 152 -24.80 -11.66 -2.29
C PHE A 152 -24.22 -12.81 -1.46
N VAL A 153 -24.65 -12.95 -0.20
CA VAL A 153 -24.24 -14.08 0.67
C VAL A 153 -24.69 -15.42 0.08
N ALA A 154 -25.94 -15.50 -0.41
CA ALA A 154 -26.48 -16.71 -1.01
C ALA A 154 -25.78 -17.09 -2.33
N ALA A 155 -25.49 -16.10 -3.19
CA ALA A 155 -24.72 -16.30 -4.41
C ALA A 155 -23.30 -16.80 -4.12
N ASN A 156 -22.63 -16.22 -3.13
CA ASN A 156 -21.30 -16.67 -2.70
C ASN A 156 -21.31 -18.11 -2.18
N ALA A 157 -22.31 -18.48 -1.38
CA ALA A 157 -22.46 -19.86 -0.91
C ALA A 157 -22.68 -20.85 -2.06
N ALA A 158 -23.40 -20.44 -3.10
CA ALA A 158 -23.72 -21.27 -4.25
C ALA A 158 -22.65 -21.29 -5.35
N ALA A 159 -21.68 -20.37 -5.32
CA ALA A 159 -20.58 -20.30 -6.27
C ALA A 159 -19.81 -21.63 -6.36
N ALA A 160 -19.53 -22.27 -5.21
CA ALA A 160 -18.95 -23.62 -5.15
C ALA A 160 -17.73 -23.83 -6.09
N GLY A 161 -16.87 -22.80 -6.21
CA GLY A 161 -15.70 -22.79 -7.09
C GLY A 161 -15.80 -21.88 -8.29
N ARG A 162 -17.02 -21.47 -8.66
CA ARG A 162 -17.32 -20.58 -9.79
C ARG A 162 -17.12 -19.10 -9.45
N GLU A 163 -16.97 -18.28 -10.48
CA GLU A 163 -16.92 -16.82 -10.33
C GLU A 163 -18.30 -16.28 -9.89
N ILE A 164 -18.33 -15.21 -9.10
CA ILE A 164 -19.57 -14.50 -8.75
C ILE A 164 -19.71 -13.32 -9.70
N LEU A 165 -20.78 -13.30 -10.50
CA LEU A 165 -21.09 -12.18 -11.39
C LEU A 165 -22.00 -11.19 -10.65
N VAL A 166 -21.57 -9.93 -10.64
CA VAL A 166 -22.41 -8.79 -10.25
C VAL A 166 -22.73 -8.02 -11.54
N PRO A 167 -23.92 -8.23 -12.14
CA PRO A 167 -24.28 -7.59 -13.41
C PRO A 167 -24.42 -6.07 -13.28
N ASP A 168 -24.73 -5.40 -14.38
CA ASP A 168 -25.01 -3.96 -14.43
C ASP A 168 -26.05 -3.49 -13.38
N GLY A 169 -25.96 -2.24 -12.95
CA GLY A 169 -26.80 -1.65 -11.89
C GLY A 169 -26.04 -1.34 -10.61
N THR A 170 -26.75 -0.80 -9.61
CA THR A 170 -26.16 -0.41 -8.32
C THR A 170 -26.79 -1.24 -7.19
N TYR A 171 -25.97 -1.90 -6.39
CA TYR A 171 -26.42 -2.84 -5.36
C TYR A 171 -26.07 -2.33 -3.97
N VAL A 172 -27.07 -2.09 -3.13
CA VAL A 172 -26.87 -1.64 -1.75
C VAL A 172 -26.53 -2.85 -0.86
N LEU A 173 -25.47 -2.75 -0.08
CA LEU A 173 -25.00 -3.78 0.85
C LEU A 173 -24.95 -3.20 2.27
N ASN A 174 -25.99 -3.44 3.07
CA ASN A 174 -26.06 -2.97 4.46
C ASN A 174 -25.39 -3.91 5.48
N GLY A 175 -24.76 -4.99 5.04
CA GLY A 175 -23.96 -5.87 5.89
C GLY A 175 -22.57 -6.17 5.30
N ASN A 176 -21.76 -6.84 6.12
CA ASN A 176 -20.43 -7.31 5.71
C ASN A 176 -20.55 -8.42 4.67
N ILE A 177 -19.76 -8.33 3.61
CA ILE A 177 -19.68 -9.36 2.57
C ILE A 177 -18.24 -9.88 2.49
N THR A 178 -18.11 -11.20 2.51
CA THR A 178 -16.85 -11.90 2.19
C THR A 178 -17.10 -12.83 1.03
N PHE A 179 -16.46 -12.57 -0.10
CA PHE A 179 -16.46 -13.46 -1.25
C PHE A 179 -15.32 -14.46 -1.17
N GLU A 180 -15.68 -15.75 -1.14
CA GLU A 180 -14.78 -16.91 -1.06
C GLU A 180 -14.19 -17.28 -2.43
N TYR A 181 -14.86 -16.82 -3.49
CA TYR A 181 -14.55 -17.08 -4.88
C TYR A 181 -14.34 -15.76 -5.63
N PRO A 182 -13.75 -15.78 -6.84
CA PRO A 182 -13.49 -14.54 -7.59
C PRO A 182 -14.81 -13.85 -7.90
N ALA A 183 -14.82 -12.52 -7.86
CA ALA A 183 -16.00 -11.73 -8.21
C ALA A 183 -15.73 -10.83 -9.41
N ARG A 184 -16.66 -10.82 -10.36
CA ARG A 184 -16.64 -9.96 -11.55
C ARG A 184 -17.75 -8.94 -11.45
N PHE A 185 -17.36 -7.68 -11.33
CA PHE A 185 -18.26 -6.54 -11.25
C PHE A 185 -18.45 -5.92 -12.63
N VAL A 186 -19.69 -5.95 -13.12
CA VAL A 186 -20.18 -5.20 -14.28
C VAL A 186 -20.94 -3.97 -13.79
N GLY A 187 -21.73 -4.11 -12.72
CA GLY A 187 -22.32 -3.01 -11.96
C GLY A 187 -21.51 -2.65 -10.71
N THR A 188 -22.07 -1.75 -9.89
CA THR A 188 -21.41 -1.23 -8.69
C THR A 188 -22.12 -1.60 -7.41
N VAL A 189 -21.41 -1.54 -6.29
CA VAL A 189 -21.95 -1.71 -4.94
C VAL A 189 -21.83 -0.41 -4.15
N THR A 190 -22.79 -0.18 -3.25
CA THR A 190 -22.73 0.88 -2.24
C THR A 190 -22.86 0.25 -0.87
N LEU A 191 -21.98 0.65 0.05
CA LEU A 191 -21.84 -0.01 1.35
C LEU A 191 -21.49 1.05 2.42
N PRO A 192 -22.18 1.06 3.59
CA PRO A 192 -21.84 1.95 4.70
C PRO A 192 -20.42 1.75 5.21
N THR A 193 -19.78 2.81 5.71
CA THR A 193 -18.40 2.75 6.25
C THR A 193 -18.21 1.84 7.44
N SER A 194 -19.29 1.52 8.17
CA SER A 194 -19.26 0.55 9.26
C SER A 194 -19.09 -0.90 8.79
N ASN A 195 -19.35 -1.17 7.51
CA ASN A 195 -19.27 -2.51 6.93
C ASN A 195 -18.03 -2.64 6.05
N TYR A 196 -17.75 -3.85 5.57
CA TYR A 196 -16.65 -4.14 4.65
C TYR A 196 -17.04 -5.14 3.56
N LEU A 197 -16.34 -5.04 2.43
CA LEU A 197 -16.34 -6.02 1.34
C LEU A 197 -14.95 -6.66 1.30
N ILE A 198 -14.88 -7.98 1.49
CA ILE A 198 -13.64 -8.77 1.38
C ILE A 198 -13.72 -9.62 0.11
N LEU A 199 -12.74 -9.44 -0.77
CA LEU A 199 -12.55 -10.27 -1.97
C LEU A 199 -11.36 -11.20 -1.75
N ARG A 200 -11.57 -12.51 -1.49
CA ARG A 200 -10.45 -13.41 -1.14
C ARG A 200 -9.59 -13.84 -2.32
N ARG A 201 -10.12 -13.96 -3.54
CA ARG A 201 -9.38 -14.50 -4.69
C ARG A 201 -8.89 -13.48 -5.71
N ASN A 202 -9.44 -12.27 -5.68
CA ASN A 202 -9.05 -11.12 -6.50
C ASN A 202 -8.98 -9.86 -5.64
N PHE A 203 -8.09 -9.92 -4.64
CA PHE A 203 -7.83 -8.82 -3.71
C PHE A 203 -6.87 -7.79 -4.33
N ASP A 204 -7.41 -6.95 -5.21
CA ASP A 204 -6.65 -5.96 -5.97
C ASP A 204 -7.47 -4.72 -6.30
N ILE A 205 -6.81 -3.56 -6.44
CA ILE A 205 -7.50 -2.30 -6.73
C ILE A 205 -8.32 -2.32 -8.03
N PRO A 206 -7.88 -2.91 -9.15
CA PRO A 206 -8.72 -3.01 -10.35
C PRO A 206 -10.10 -3.63 -10.08
N THR A 207 -10.15 -4.68 -9.26
CA THR A 207 -11.41 -5.33 -8.89
C THR A 207 -12.25 -4.46 -7.95
N TYR A 208 -11.64 -3.84 -6.94
CA TYR A 208 -12.37 -2.92 -6.05
C TYR A 208 -12.88 -1.68 -6.82
N ALA A 209 -12.09 -1.15 -7.77
CA ALA A 209 -12.49 -0.03 -8.61
C ALA A 209 -13.68 -0.39 -9.49
N ALA A 210 -13.73 -1.61 -10.04
CA ALA A 210 -14.90 -2.11 -10.74
C ALA A 210 -16.11 -2.25 -9.79
N ALA A 211 -15.89 -2.69 -8.55
CA ALA A 211 -16.95 -2.83 -7.56
C ALA A 211 -17.56 -1.49 -7.12
N PHE A 212 -16.76 -0.45 -6.90
CA PHE A 212 -17.25 0.82 -6.37
C PHE A 212 -17.50 1.89 -7.45
N GLY A 213 -16.94 1.71 -8.66
CA GLY A 213 -17.02 2.69 -9.75
C GLY A 213 -16.12 3.93 -9.56
N ASP A 214 -15.36 3.99 -8.47
CA ASP A 214 -14.45 5.07 -8.11
C ASP A 214 -13.15 4.48 -7.52
N GLU A 215 -12.00 4.91 -8.03
CA GLU A 215 -10.69 4.35 -7.64
C GLU A 215 -10.24 4.80 -6.23
N GLU A 216 -10.62 6.02 -5.81
CA GLU A 216 -10.26 6.55 -4.49
C GLU A 216 -11.07 5.83 -3.40
N GLU A 217 -12.37 5.66 -3.60
CA GLU A 217 -13.24 4.87 -2.73
C GLU A 217 -12.82 3.39 -2.71
N ALA A 218 -12.49 2.81 -3.87
CA ALA A 218 -11.96 1.46 -3.96
C ALA A 218 -10.70 1.27 -3.10
N PHE A 219 -9.77 2.24 -3.10
CA PHE A 219 -8.59 2.20 -2.24
C PHE A 219 -8.95 2.21 -0.76
N ARG A 220 -9.87 3.08 -0.34
CA ARG A 220 -10.34 3.15 1.06
C ARG A 220 -10.96 1.83 1.50
N ARG A 221 -11.80 1.24 0.66
CA ARG A 221 -12.50 -0.04 0.91
C ARG A 221 -11.56 -1.23 0.93
N ALA A 222 -10.60 -1.28 0.00
CA ALA A 222 -9.60 -2.34 -0.04
C ALA A 222 -8.66 -2.26 1.17
N PHE A 223 -8.28 -1.05 1.60
CA PHE A 223 -7.49 -0.85 2.82
C PHE A 223 -8.26 -1.26 4.08
N GLN A 224 -9.57 -0.98 4.15
CA GLN A 224 -10.44 -1.49 5.20
C GLN A 224 -10.38 -3.02 5.29
N ALA A 225 -10.59 -3.69 4.15
CA ALA A 225 -10.57 -5.15 4.06
C ALA A 225 -9.20 -5.74 4.44
N LEU A 226 -8.09 -5.07 4.11
CA LEU A 226 -6.74 -5.48 4.49
C LEU A 226 -6.57 -5.64 6.01
N LEU A 227 -7.25 -4.81 6.80
CA LEU A 227 -7.11 -4.76 8.25
C LEU A 227 -8.13 -5.65 8.99
N VAL A 228 -9.27 -6.00 8.39
CA VAL A 228 -10.35 -6.80 9.03
C VAL A 228 -10.23 -8.32 8.77
N PHE A 229 -9.02 -8.80 8.43
CA PHE A 229 -8.68 -10.20 8.09
C PHE A 229 -9.28 -10.67 6.76
N SER A 230 -8.58 -10.40 5.66
CA SER A 230 -8.95 -10.78 4.29
C SER A 230 -8.25 -12.04 3.76
N ASP A 231 -7.54 -12.81 4.60
CA ASP A 231 -6.53 -13.82 4.21
C ASP A 231 -5.32 -13.28 3.42
N HIS A 232 -5.24 -11.96 3.22
CA HIS A 232 -4.13 -11.29 2.54
C HIS A 232 -3.26 -10.50 3.51
N GLU A 233 -1.95 -10.56 3.29
CA GLU A 233 -0.97 -9.70 3.96
C GLU A 233 -0.69 -8.41 3.19
N SER A 234 -1.02 -8.39 1.89
CA SER A 234 -0.73 -7.30 0.97
C SER A 234 -1.94 -6.89 0.14
N LEU A 235 -2.09 -5.58 -0.09
CA LEU A 235 -3.00 -4.98 -1.07
C LEU A 235 -2.21 -4.61 -2.32
N ASP A 236 -2.60 -5.17 -3.46
CA ASP A 236 -2.01 -4.88 -4.77
C ASP A 236 -2.80 -3.76 -5.47
N LEU A 237 -2.13 -2.66 -5.83
CA LEU A 237 -2.73 -1.58 -6.60
C LEU A 237 -2.82 -1.92 -8.09
N GLY A 238 -2.24 -3.04 -8.54
CA GLY A 238 -2.40 -3.55 -9.91
C GLY A 238 -1.81 -2.67 -11.00
N GLY A 239 -0.78 -1.87 -10.67
CA GLY A 239 -0.18 -0.88 -11.57
C GLY A 239 -1.10 0.33 -11.86
N ARG A 240 -2.22 0.47 -11.15
CA ARG A 240 -3.15 1.58 -11.34
C ARG A 240 -2.54 2.89 -10.85
N ARG A 241 -2.92 3.96 -11.55
CA ARG A 241 -2.81 5.32 -11.05
C ARG A 241 -4.16 5.73 -10.47
N ILE A 242 -4.20 5.94 -9.17
CA ILE A 242 -5.38 6.37 -8.44
C ILE A 242 -5.34 7.90 -8.32
N GLU A 243 -6.36 8.57 -8.82
CA GLU A 243 -6.53 10.01 -8.65
C GLU A 243 -7.00 10.30 -7.21
N VAL A 244 -6.25 11.11 -6.48
CA VAL A 244 -6.53 11.45 -5.08
C VAL A 244 -6.90 12.91 -4.99
N THR A 245 -8.14 13.20 -4.59
CA THR A 245 -8.72 14.55 -4.61
C THR A 245 -8.56 15.32 -3.29
N GLY A 246 -8.21 14.63 -2.21
CA GLY A 246 -7.88 15.20 -0.91
C GLY A 246 -7.18 14.18 -0.01
N PRO A 247 -6.76 14.57 1.20
CA PRO A 247 -6.11 13.65 2.13
C PRO A 247 -6.93 12.39 2.41
N ILE A 248 -6.23 11.25 2.50
CA ILE A 248 -6.84 9.97 2.88
C ILE A 248 -6.60 9.76 4.37
N ASP A 249 -7.60 10.00 5.21
CA ASP A 249 -7.59 9.54 6.60
C ASP A 249 -7.64 8.01 6.61
N MET A 250 -6.50 7.41 6.91
CA MET A 250 -6.31 5.97 6.87
C MET A 250 -7.02 5.27 8.03
N ALA A 251 -7.19 5.92 9.18
CA ALA A 251 -7.91 5.31 10.31
C ALA A 251 -9.42 5.30 10.05
N SER A 252 -9.94 6.38 9.47
CA SER A 252 -11.31 6.45 8.99
C SER A 252 -11.59 5.41 7.91
N ALA A 253 -10.69 5.28 6.91
CA ALA A 253 -10.78 4.24 5.89
C ALA A 253 -10.75 2.82 6.50
N ALA A 254 -9.92 2.60 7.52
CA ALA A 254 -9.81 1.32 8.21
C ALA A 254 -10.96 0.99 9.15
N ASN A 255 -11.76 1.99 9.55
CA ASN A 255 -12.74 1.94 10.63
C ASN A 255 -12.17 1.36 11.94
N GLN A 256 -10.90 1.68 12.25
CA GLN A 256 -10.21 1.27 13.48
C GLN A 256 -8.99 2.15 13.73
N THR A 257 -8.55 2.24 15.00
CA THR A 257 -7.47 3.15 15.40
C THR A 257 -6.24 2.44 15.96
N ILE A 258 -6.26 1.10 16.07
CA ILE A 258 -5.11 0.31 16.54
C ILE A 258 -4.90 -0.87 15.60
N TYR A 259 -3.68 -1.02 15.09
CA TYR A 259 -3.31 -2.21 14.31
C TYR A 259 -1.80 -2.50 14.37
N GLU A 260 -1.41 -3.73 14.68
CA GLU A 260 0.01 -4.08 14.93
C GLU A 260 0.49 -5.37 14.24
N ILE A 261 -0.27 -5.82 13.24
CA ILE A 261 0.08 -6.98 12.40
C ILE A 261 0.63 -6.45 11.08
N ARG A 262 1.64 -7.14 10.52
CA ARG A 262 2.28 -6.70 9.28
C ARG A 262 1.29 -6.63 8.12
N ARG A 263 1.27 -5.49 7.41
CA ARG A 263 0.49 -5.26 6.18
C ARG A 263 1.29 -4.49 5.13
N VAL A 264 1.00 -4.75 3.86
CA VAL A 264 1.71 -4.14 2.73
C VAL A 264 0.72 -3.50 1.76
N ILE A 265 1.05 -2.33 1.22
CA ILE A 265 0.41 -1.73 0.05
C ILE A 265 1.46 -1.65 -1.05
N ARG A 266 1.12 -2.08 -2.28
CA ARG A 266 2.14 -2.19 -3.34
C ARG A 266 1.69 -1.94 -4.76
N ASN A 267 2.66 -1.70 -5.65
CA ASN A 267 2.52 -1.80 -7.11
C ASN A 267 1.48 -0.82 -7.71
N GLY A 268 1.72 0.49 -7.59
CA GLY A 268 0.84 1.49 -8.22
C GLY A 268 1.26 2.94 -7.97
N GLN A 269 0.39 3.88 -8.29
CA GLN A 269 0.63 5.30 -8.12
C GLN A 269 -0.57 5.98 -7.45
N LEU A 270 -0.29 6.83 -6.47
CA LEU A 270 -1.25 7.79 -5.89
C LEU A 270 -0.95 9.15 -6.52
N ASN A 271 -1.77 9.57 -7.47
CA ASN A 271 -1.61 10.84 -8.17
C ASN A 271 -2.54 11.89 -7.57
N VAL A 272 -1.97 12.97 -7.05
CA VAL A 272 -2.75 14.06 -6.49
C VAL A 272 -3.45 14.85 -7.59
N VAL A 273 -4.72 15.16 -7.36
CA VAL A 273 -5.50 16.12 -8.16
C VAL A 273 -5.53 17.46 -7.41
N PRO A 274 -4.93 18.54 -7.95
CA PRO A 274 -4.92 19.84 -7.30
C PRO A 274 -6.33 20.39 -7.01
N GLY A 275 -6.48 21.01 -5.84
CA GLY A 275 -7.74 21.56 -5.37
C GLY A 275 -7.64 22.10 -3.94
N PRO A 276 -8.67 22.80 -3.44
CA PRO A 276 -8.65 23.47 -2.12
C PRO A 276 -8.56 22.50 -0.94
N ALA A 277 -8.84 21.20 -1.13
CA ALA A 277 -8.68 20.19 -0.10
C ALA A 277 -7.21 20.02 0.37
N TRP A 278 -6.25 20.49 -0.44
CA TRP A 278 -4.82 20.43 -0.16
C TRP A 278 -4.26 21.69 0.52
N ASP A 279 -5.09 22.70 0.77
CA ASP A 279 -4.64 23.91 1.43
C ASP A 279 -4.20 23.63 2.87
N THR A 280 -3.04 24.18 3.24
CA THR A 280 -2.53 24.10 4.61
C THR A 280 -3.44 24.89 5.53
N GLU A 281 -3.94 24.26 6.59
CA GLU A 281 -4.66 24.99 7.63
C GLU A 281 -3.64 25.67 8.54
N VAL A 282 -3.78 26.97 8.73
CA VAL A 282 -2.89 27.75 9.59
C VAL A 282 -3.71 28.29 10.75
N GLN A 283 -3.23 28.07 11.97
CA GLN A 283 -3.76 28.75 13.13
C GLN A 283 -2.69 29.41 13.97
N THR A 284 -3.08 30.48 14.67
CA THR A 284 -2.26 31.11 15.69
C THR A 284 -2.96 31.05 17.03
N SER A 285 -2.25 30.70 18.09
CA SER A 285 -2.80 30.70 19.44
C SER A 285 -1.78 31.13 20.47
N GLN A 286 -2.23 31.95 21.43
CA GLN A 286 -1.49 32.17 22.66
C GLN A 286 -1.51 30.91 23.52
N ALA A 287 -0.35 30.57 24.08
CA ALA A 287 -0.17 29.48 25.03
C ALA A 287 0.96 29.78 26.00
N SER A 288 1.04 28.97 27.05
CA SER A 288 2.10 28.98 28.04
C SER A 288 2.95 27.72 27.94
N TYR A 289 4.25 27.86 28.19
CA TYR A 289 5.23 26.79 28.21
C TYR A 289 5.95 26.76 29.56
N ASP A 290 6.16 25.56 30.09
CA ASP A 290 6.91 25.32 31.33
C ASP A 290 7.98 24.26 31.05
N VAL A 291 9.24 24.59 31.32
CA VAL A 291 10.38 23.66 31.20
C VAL A 291 10.19 22.43 32.09
N GLY A 292 9.45 22.55 33.20
CA GLY A 292 9.09 21.42 34.06
C GLY A 292 8.10 20.43 33.46
N GLN A 293 7.40 20.80 32.37
CA GLN A 293 6.51 19.96 31.57
C GLN A 293 6.86 20.12 30.08
N PRO A 294 8.05 19.65 29.66
CA PRO A 294 8.73 20.14 28.46
C PRO A 294 8.03 19.79 27.14
N THR A 295 7.04 18.90 27.14
CA THR A 295 6.26 18.56 25.95
C THR A 295 4.82 19.07 26.02
N LEU A 296 4.48 19.92 26.98
CA LEU A 296 3.11 20.41 27.19
C LEU A 296 3.04 21.92 26.95
N LEU A 297 2.14 22.33 26.06
CA LEU A 297 1.62 23.70 26.03
C LEU A 297 0.34 23.74 26.86
N SER A 298 0.24 24.72 27.76
CA SER A 298 -0.90 24.94 28.63
C SER A 298 -1.53 26.31 28.40
N ALA A 299 -2.72 26.55 28.98
CA ALA A 299 -3.47 27.80 28.77
C ALA A 299 -3.62 28.16 27.27
N VAL A 300 -3.75 27.14 26.43
CA VAL A 300 -3.83 27.29 24.98
C VAL A 300 -5.22 27.84 24.64
N SER A 301 -5.25 28.99 23.97
CA SER A 301 -6.52 29.56 23.50
C SER A 301 -7.08 28.74 22.32
N ASN A 302 -8.40 28.57 22.24
CA ASN A 302 -9.07 27.94 21.09
C ASN A 302 -8.50 26.56 20.65
N VAL A 303 -8.10 25.70 21.61
CA VAL A 303 -7.54 24.35 21.35
C VAL A 303 -8.35 23.54 20.33
N ALA A 304 -9.69 23.68 20.35
CA ALA A 304 -10.58 22.98 19.42
C ALA A 304 -10.17 23.16 17.94
N ASN A 305 -9.67 24.35 17.57
CA ASN A 305 -9.29 24.71 16.21
C ASN A 305 -7.87 24.33 15.81
N ILE A 306 -7.07 23.74 16.70
CA ILE A 306 -5.69 23.32 16.41
C ILE A 306 -5.71 21.83 16.06
N PRO A 307 -5.39 21.42 14.82
CA PRO A 307 -5.38 20.02 14.43
C PRO A 307 -4.18 19.25 15.01
N VAL A 308 -4.38 17.97 15.32
CA VAL A 308 -3.28 17.03 15.60
C VAL A 308 -2.45 16.85 14.33
N GLY A 309 -1.13 16.69 14.48
CA GLY A 309 -0.19 16.63 13.35
C GLY A 309 0.14 17.98 12.72
N SER A 310 -0.21 19.09 13.38
CA SER A 310 0.23 20.42 12.95
C SER A 310 1.69 20.64 13.33
N LEU A 311 2.49 21.18 12.40
CA LEU A 311 3.82 21.72 12.69
C LEU A 311 3.65 22.94 13.60
N VAL A 312 4.49 23.05 14.64
CA VAL A 312 4.50 24.17 15.58
C VAL A 312 5.67 25.08 15.24
N GLU A 313 5.41 26.39 15.21
CA GLU A 313 6.42 27.43 15.02
C GLU A 313 6.28 28.50 16.13
N GLY A 314 7.41 29.02 16.59
CA GLY A 314 7.49 30.02 17.64
C GLY A 314 8.92 30.23 18.13
N THR A 315 9.11 31.18 19.04
CA THR A 315 10.44 31.41 19.65
C THR A 315 10.82 30.18 20.48
N GLY A 316 12.01 29.64 20.25
CA GLY A 316 12.49 28.45 20.97
C GLY A 316 11.95 27.12 20.46
N VAL A 317 11.14 27.12 19.39
CA VAL A 317 10.68 25.89 18.76
C VAL A 317 11.75 25.40 17.78
N GLY A 318 12.30 24.21 18.05
CA GLY A 318 13.23 23.53 17.13
C GLY A 318 12.54 23.07 15.84
N ARG A 319 13.31 22.52 14.89
CA ARG A 319 12.71 22.02 13.64
C ARG A 319 11.83 20.82 13.92
N GLU A 320 10.80 20.66 13.09
CA GLU A 320 9.96 19.46 13.05
C GLU A 320 9.34 19.08 14.41
N VAL A 321 8.94 20.08 15.20
CA VAL A 321 8.10 19.92 16.39
C VAL A 321 6.63 19.97 15.99
N TYR A 322 5.86 18.97 16.39
CA TYR A 322 4.47 18.79 15.99
C TYR A 322 3.52 18.64 17.18
N VAL A 323 2.24 18.90 16.95
CA VAL A 323 1.15 18.53 17.86
C VAL A 323 0.93 17.02 17.80
N THR A 324 1.15 16.31 18.92
CA THR A 324 0.87 14.86 19.04
C THR A 324 -0.54 14.57 19.53
N ASP A 325 -1.07 15.43 20.39
CA ASP A 325 -2.38 15.27 21.03
C ASP A 325 -2.90 16.62 21.55
N LYS A 326 -4.20 16.71 21.86
CA LYS A 326 -4.82 17.90 22.45
C LYS A 326 -5.92 17.56 23.45
N ASN A 327 -6.07 18.40 24.47
CA ASN A 327 -7.19 18.33 25.41
C ASN A 327 -7.92 19.67 25.45
N VAL A 328 -9.11 19.70 24.84
CA VAL A 328 -9.94 20.92 24.75
C VAL A 328 -10.43 21.37 26.12
N GLY A 329 -10.83 20.44 26.99
CA GLY A 329 -11.36 20.77 28.32
C GLY A 329 -10.29 21.29 29.28
N ALA A 330 -9.05 20.80 29.15
CA ALA A 330 -7.91 21.25 29.94
C ALA A 330 -7.19 22.47 29.36
N GLY A 331 -7.47 22.84 28.10
CA GLY A 331 -6.75 23.92 27.41
C GLY A 331 -5.29 23.58 27.15
N THR A 332 -4.99 22.33 26.77
CA THR A 332 -3.61 21.85 26.57
C THR A 332 -3.37 21.20 25.22
N ILE A 333 -2.10 21.25 24.79
CA ILE A 333 -1.56 20.58 23.60
C ILE A 333 -0.30 19.82 24.02
N THR A 334 -0.14 18.60 23.51
CA THR A 334 1.09 17.80 23.66
C THR A 334 1.95 17.94 22.41
N LEU A 335 3.25 18.14 22.60
CA LEU A 335 4.26 18.33 21.56
C LEU A 335 5.05 17.04 21.31
N SER A 336 5.60 16.91 20.10
CA SER A 336 6.45 15.78 19.73
C SER A 336 7.84 15.85 20.36
N GLN A 337 8.34 17.05 20.66
CA GLN A 337 9.64 17.31 21.27
C GLN A 337 9.59 18.54 22.20
N PRO A 338 10.55 18.65 23.14
CA PRO A 338 10.75 19.84 23.93
C PRO A 338 11.15 21.10 23.15
N LEU A 339 10.94 22.26 23.77
CA LEU A 339 11.33 23.57 23.25
C LEU A 339 12.54 24.12 24.02
N PHE A 340 13.52 24.67 23.30
CA PHE A 340 14.69 25.31 23.90
C PHE A 340 14.41 26.80 24.13
N ALA A 341 14.76 27.36 25.30
CA ALA A 341 14.66 28.80 25.56
C ALA A 341 13.31 29.47 25.18
N ALA A 342 12.21 28.72 25.19
CA ALA A 342 10.90 29.25 24.84
C ALA A 342 10.37 30.17 25.96
N PRO A 343 9.82 31.36 25.63
CA PRO A 343 9.18 32.23 26.61
C PRO A 343 8.05 31.51 27.36
N ALA A 344 7.88 31.85 28.64
CA ALA A 344 6.83 31.27 29.48
C ALA A 344 5.41 31.44 28.88
N SER A 345 5.19 32.49 28.07
CA SER A 345 4.01 32.62 27.22
C SER A 345 4.36 33.34 25.92
N GLN A 346 3.79 32.87 24.81
CA GLN A 346 3.89 33.49 23.49
C GLN A 346 2.72 33.09 22.60
N THR A 347 2.64 33.70 21.42
CA THR A 347 1.77 33.22 20.33
C THR A 347 2.53 32.22 19.48
N TYR A 348 2.00 31.02 19.34
CA TYR A 348 2.51 29.98 18.46
C TYR A 348 1.72 29.94 17.15
N THR A 349 2.39 29.55 16.07
CA THR A 349 1.74 29.22 14.79
C THR A 349 1.68 27.71 14.62
N PHE A 350 0.55 27.21 14.17
CA PHE A 350 0.26 25.80 13.93
C PHE A 350 -0.08 25.63 12.46
N LYS A 351 0.66 24.79 11.74
CA LYS A 351 0.44 24.53 10.31
C LYS A 351 0.09 23.07 10.09
N ARG A 352 -1.14 22.79 9.67
CA ARG A 352 -1.60 21.45 9.31
C ARG A 352 -1.44 21.24 7.81
N PHE A 353 -0.31 20.65 7.42
CA PHE A 353 -0.10 20.20 6.04
C PHE A 353 -1.08 19.07 5.69
N LYS A 354 -1.38 18.93 4.40
CA LYS A 354 -2.33 17.95 3.85
C LYS A 354 -1.56 16.81 3.20
N TYR A 355 -1.73 15.59 3.73
CA TYR A 355 -0.95 14.42 3.33
C TYR A 355 -1.78 13.49 2.44
N VAL A 356 -1.17 12.90 1.41
CA VAL A 356 -1.84 11.88 0.59
C VAL A 356 -2.29 10.72 1.45
N LEU A 357 -1.39 10.19 2.29
CA LEU A 357 -1.70 9.16 3.28
C LEU A 357 -1.57 9.73 4.68
N ASP A 358 -2.70 9.90 5.36
CA ASP A 358 -2.78 10.47 6.70
C ASP A 358 -3.09 9.38 7.72
N PHE A 359 -2.09 8.94 8.48
CA PHE A 359 -2.26 7.95 9.54
C PHE A 359 -2.46 8.56 10.94
N SER A 360 -2.62 9.89 11.06
CA SER A 360 -2.76 10.56 12.37
C SER A 360 -4.04 10.19 13.12
N GLY A 361 -5.07 9.68 12.43
CA GLY A 361 -6.29 9.16 13.07
C GLY A 361 -6.09 7.85 13.84
N PHE A 362 -4.97 7.14 13.63
CA PHE A 362 -4.64 5.97 14.45
C PHE A 362 -4.16 6.41 15.83
N THR A 363 -4.48 5.65 16.87
CA THR A 363 -3.80 5.75 18.17
C THR A 363 -2.46 5.03 18.12
N LYS A 364 -2.40 3.88 17.44
CA LYS A 364 -1.16 3.10 17.27
C LYS A 364 -1.19 2.26 15.98
N LEU A 365 -0.16 2.37 15.15
CA LEU A 365 -0.05 1.59 13.92
C LEU A 365 1.37 1.06 13.74
N SER A 366 1.53 -0.25 13.66
CA SER A 366 2.84 -0.90 13.53
C SER A 366 2.90 -1.82 12.30
N LYS A 367 4.12 -2.00 11.76
CA LYS A 367 4.44 -3.00 10.71
C LYS A 367 3.72 -2.77 9.37
N VAL A 368 3.47 -1.52 9.01
CA VAL A 368 2.95 -1.17 7.67
C VAL A 368 4.11 -0.96 6.70
N THR A 369 4.01 -1.56 5.51
CA THR A 369 4.97 -1.39 4.42
C THR A 369 4.30 -0.79 3.19
N LEU A 370 4.92 0.21 2.60
CA LEU A 370 4.63 0.67 1.24
C LEU A 370 5.79 0.22 0.34
N THR A 371 5.49 -0.43 -0.79
CA THR A 371 6.52 -0.93 -1.72
C THR A 371 6.12 -0.79 -3.18
N ASP A 372 7.04 -0.36 -4.04
CA ASP A 372 6.75 -0.22 -5.48
C ASP A 372 5.55 0.73 -5.74
N VAL A 373 5.48 1.79 -4.93
CA VAL A 373 4.45 2.84 -5.01
C VAL A 373 5.09 4.19 -5.30
N GLU A 374 4.52 4.93 -6.25
CA GLU A 374 4.77 6.37 -6.39
C GLU A 374 3.66 7.18 -5.71
N ILE A 375 4.05 8.06 -4.80
CA ILE A 375 3.20 9.13 -4.25
C ILE A 375 3.57 10.40 -5.00
N HIS A 376 2.72 10.81 -5.94
CA HIS A 376 2.95 11.97 -6.80
C HIS A 376 2.15 13.16 -6.27
N CYS A 377 2.79 14.01 -5.47
CA CYS A 377 2.16 15.07 -4.69
C CYS A 377 1.83 16.35 -5.48
N GLN A 378 2.27 16.45 -6.74
CA GLN A 378 2.01 17.57 -7.67
C GLN A 378 2.38 18.98 -7.15
N GLY A 379 3.27 19.10 -6.17
CA GLY A 379 3.65 20.39 -5.57
C GLY A 379 2.57 21.02 -4.68
N VAL A 380 1.47 20.31 -4.42
CA VAL A 380 0.33 20.83 -3.63
C VAL A 380 0.07 20.05 -2.35
N ALA A 381 0.46 18.77 -2.28
CA ALA A 381 0.29 17.91 -1.12
C ALA A 381 1.63 17.52 -0.46
N SER A 382 1.56 17.04 0.77
CA SER A 382 2.63 16.27 1.42
C SER A 382 2.41 14.76 1.23
N GLY A 383 3.44 13.95 1.38
CA GLY A 383 3.38 12.51 1.10
C GLY A 383 2.64 11.71 2.17
N VAL A 384 3.37 11.32 3.22
CA VAL A 384 2.87 10.44 4.29
C VAL A 384 2.99 11.12 5.64
N LEU A 385 1.94 11.05 6.45
CA LEU A 385 2.00 11.35 7.87
C LEU A 385 1.83 10.07 8.68
N LEU A 386 2.83 9.74 9.48
CA LEU A 386 2.83 8.54 10.32
C LEU A 386 1.85 8.67 11.49
N ALA A 387 1.43 7.53 12.03
CA ALA A 387 0.64 7.46 13.26
C ALA A 387 1.39 8.06 14.46
N PRO A 388 0.68 8.56 15.50
CA PRO A 388 1.28 9.11 16.72
C PRO A 388 2.16 8.11 17.46
N ALA A 389 1.83 6.83 17.41
CA ALA A 389 2.59 5.76 18.02
C ALA A 389 2.59 4.52 17.13
N GLY A 390 3.57 3.64 17.35
CA GLY A 390 3.79 2.47 16.52
C GLY A 390 5.27 2.22 16.30
N GLU A 391 5.57 1.21 15.50
CA GLU A 391 6.94 0.84 15.16
C GLU A 391 7.00 0.22 13.76
N THR A 392 8.19 0.23 13.16
CA THR A 392 8.52 -0.52 11.92
C THR A 392 7.67 -0.15 10.70
N PHE A 393 7.30 1.13 10.56
CA PHE A 393 6.84 1.64 9.27
C PHE A 393 7.98 1.53 8.26
N HIS A 394 7.68 1.02 7.06
CA HIS A 394 8.68 0.74 6.03
C HIS A 394 8.24 1.31 4.69
N LEU A 395 8.99 2.27 4.16
CA LEU A 395 8.85 2.72 2.78
C LEU A 395 10.03 2.14 2.00
N LYS A 396 9.75 1.34 0.97
CA LYS A 396 10.82 0.75 0.16
C LYS A 396 10.52 0.76 -1.33
N ASP A 397 11.55 0.92 -2.16
CA ASP A 397 11.39 0.85 -3.62
C ASP A 397 10.29 1.82 -4.13
N CYS A 398 10.14 2.96 -3.46
CA CYS A 398 9.04 3.92 -3.65
C CYS A 398 9.55 5.26 -4.16
N PHE A 399 8.64 6.03 -4.75
CA PHE A 399 8.88 7.41 -5.16
C PHE A 399 7.98 8.35 -4.35
N VAL A 400 8.56 9.41 -3.79
CA VAL A 400 7.83 10.54 -3.22
C VAL A 400 8.19 11.76 -4.04
N THR A 401 7.31 12.09 -4.98
CA THR A 401 7.56 13.05 -6.05
C THR A 401 6.82 14.34 -5.79
N LYS A 402 7.55 15.45 -5.81
CA LYS A 402 7.05 16.83 -5.70
C LYS A 402 6.19 17.10 -4.45
N PRO A 403 6.60 16.71 -3.24
CA PRO A 403 5.89 17.16 -2.04
C PRO A 403 5.97 18.69 -1.95
N ARG A 404 4.86 19.33 -1.57
CA ARG A 404 4.80 20.76 -1.26
C ARG A 404 5.63 21.09 -0.02
N ASP A 405 5.37 20.37 1.08
CA ASP A 405 5.98 20.64 2.37
C ASP A 405 6.79 19.44 2.88
N ARG A 406 6.20 18.24 2.97
CA ARG A 406 6.86 17.09 3.61
C ARG A 406 6.74 15.80 2.78
N GLY A 407 7.82 15.05 2.69
CA GLY A 407 7.81 13.71 2.11
C GLY A 407 7.19 12.68 3.07
N VAL A 408 7.86 12.41 4.20
CA VAL A 408 7.34 11.57 5.29
C VAL A 408 7.47 12.29 6.62
N THR A 409 6.36 12.53 7.30
CA THR A 409 6.35 13.20 8.59
C THR A 409 6.04 12.24 9.72
N SER A 410 6.86 12.29 10.77
CA SER A 410 6.52 11.77 12.08
C SER A 410 6.11 12.90 13.01
N HIS A 411 4.83 13.00 13.36
CA HIS A 411 4.38 13.99 14.35
C HIS A 411 4.46 13.48 15.79
N GLY A 412 4.94 12.25 16.01
CA GLY A 412 4.97 11.56 17.30
C GLY A 412 5.98 10.43 17.28
N ARG A 413 5.75 9.34 18.01
CA ARG A 413 6.71 8.22 18.13
C ARG A 413 6.44 7.03 17.21
N GLY A 414 5.49 7.13 16.27
CA GLY A 414 5.22 6.06 15.29
C GLY A 414 6.38 5.76 14.32
N CYS A 415 7.43 6.58 14.32
CA CYS A 415 8.67 6.36 13.58
C CYS A 415 9.71 5.49 14.31
N GLN A 416 9.37 4.88 15.45
CA GLN A 416 10.27 3.92 16.10
C GLN A 416 10.64 2.82 15.10
N ASP A 417 11.94 2.57 14.92
CA ASP A 417 12.44 1.61 13.92
C ASP A 417 12.00 1.89 12.47
N LEU A 418 11.79 3.16 12.11
CA LEU A 418 11.45 3.57 10.74
C LEU A 418 12.48 3.04 9.73
N GLN A 419 12.00 2.52 8.60
CA GLN A 419 12.83 2.04 7.50
C GLN A 419 12.48 2.80 6.22
N LEU A 420 13.47 3.49 5.65
CA LEU A 420 13.40 4.10 4.31
C LEU A 420 14.49 3.46 3.46
N ASP A 421 14.10 2.70 2.43
CA ASP A 421 15.00 1.81 1.70
C ASP A 421 14.84 1.94 0.18
N ARG A 422 15.92 2.26 -0.55
CA ARG A 422 15.90 2.31 -2.03
C ARG A 422 14.80 3.22 -2.61
N CYS A 423 14.47 4.29 -1.91
CA CYS A 423 13.44 5.23 -2.35
C CYS A 423 14.02 6.45 -3.07
N HIS A 424 13.17 7.09 -3.88
CA HIS A 424 13.48 8.34 -4.57
C HIS A 424 12.57 9.45 -4.05
N PHE A 425 13.18 10.47 -3.45
CA PHE A 425 12.52 11.69 -3.01
C PHE A 425 12.95 12.84 -3.91
N VAL A 426 11.99 13.53 -4.52
CA VAL A 426 12.26 14.63 -5.45
C VAL A 426 11.41 15.83 -5.07
N SER A 427 12.00 16.94 -4.64
CA SER A 427 11.25 18.15 -4.30
C SER A 427 10.58 18.78 -5.53
N ASP A 428 9.54 19.58 -5.32
CA ASP A 428 9.00 20.44 -6.39
C ASP A 428 9.86 21.70 -6.62
N GLU A 429 10.79 21.96 -5.71
CA GLU A 429 11.55 23.20 -5.61
C GLU A 429 12.87 23.17 -6.41
N GLN A 430 12.86 22.47 -7.56
CA GLN A 430 14.08 22.21 -8.33
C GLN A 430 14.82 23.49 -8.72
N ALA A 431 14.10 24.54 -9.11
CA ALA A 431 14.70 25.81 -9.53
C ALA A 431 14.84 26.84 -8.39
N VAL A 432 14.46 26.50 -7.16
CA VAL A 432 14.49 27.42 -6.01
C VAL A 432 15.88 27.38 -5.36
N ASP A 433 16.37 28.54 -4.93
CA ASP A 433 17.62 28.66 -4.19
C ASP A 433 17.57 27.88 -2.88
N ALA A 434 18.69 27.27 -2.46
CA ALA A 434 18.71 26.29 -1.38
C ALA A 434 18.18 26.87 -0.05
N THR A 435 18.45 28.14 0.24
CA THR A 435 18.00 28.83 1.45
C THR A 435 16.54 29.26 1.43
N ALA A 436 15.90 29.29 0.26
CA ALA A 436 14.49 29.67 0.09
C ALA A 436 13.54 28.46 0.03
N ARG A 437 14.09 27.23 -0.01
CA ARG A 437 13.31 25.99 -0.04
C ARG A 437 12.67 25.71 1.31
N VAL A 438 11.42 25.25 1.30
CA VAL A 438 10.65 24.91 2.51
C VAL A 438 10.38 23.42 2.66
N SER A 439 10.56 22.64 1.58
CA SER A 439 10.27 21.21 1.61
C SER A 439 11.29 20.44 2.45
N LEU A 440 10.82 19.41 3.14
CA LEU A 440 11.65 18.49 3.89
C LEU A 440 11.36 17.03 3.50
N GLY A 441 12.44 16.25 3.34
CA GLY A 441 12.34 14.85 2.92
C GLY A 441 11.60 14.02 3.96
N PHE A 442 12.14 13.93 5.18
CA PHE A 442 11.46 13.29 6.30
C PHE A 442 12.00 13.67 7.68
N ASN A 443 11.23 13.43 8.74
CA ASN A 443 11.68 13.61 10.12
C ASN A 443 11.45 12.37 11.01
N VAL A 444 12.24 12.26 12.08
CA VAL A 444 12.17 11.20 13.08
C VAL A 444 12.16 11.81 14.48
N ASN A 445 11.28 11.27 15.34
CA ASN A 445 11.04 11.68 16.71
C ASN A 445 11.30 10.55 17.74
N ALA A 446 11.86 9.42 17.28
CA ALA A 446 12.10 8.19 18.06
C ALA A 446 13.47 7.59 17.72
N ASN A 447 13.73 6.32 18.03
CA ASN A 447 15.06 5.72 17.86
C ASN A 447 15.14 4.76 16.66
N ASP A 448 16.38 4.36 16.34
CA ASP A 448 16.68 3.16 15.55
C ASP A 448 16.19 3.19 14.09
N ALA A 449 16.02 4.38 13.52
CA ALA A 449 15.72 4.54 12.10
C ALA A 449 16.85 3.99 11.20
N LYS A 450 16.48 3.29 10.12
CA LYS A 450 17.39 2.81 9.08
C LYS A 450 17.05 3.49 7.75
N ILE A 451 17.98 4.30 7.26
CA ILE A 451 17.84 5.12 6.05
C ILE A 451 18.91 4.63 5.07
N ARG A 452 18.50 3.86 4.06
CA ARG A 452 19.44 3.09 3.23
C ARG A 452 19.18 3.22 1.75
N ASP A 453 20.25 3.44 0.99
CA ASP A 453 20.25 3.39 -0.48
C ASP A 453 19.22 4.32 -1.15
N ASN A 454 18.84 5.41 -0.48
CA ASN A 454 17.85 6.36 -1.01
C ASN A 454 18.50 7.48 -1.81
N ARG A 455 17.71 8.13 -2.67
CA ARG A 455 18.09 9.34 -3.38
C ARG A 455 17.17 10.51 -3.00
N PHE A 456 17.74 11.64 -2.59
CA PHE A 456 17.02 12.86 -2.25
C PHE A 456 17.49 14.04 -3.11
N GLN A 457 16.56 14.71 -3.77
CA GLN A 457 16.86 15.75 -4.76
C GLN A 457 16.26 17.09 -4.36
N ARG A 458 17.14 18.06 -4.03
CA ARG A 458 16.86 19.50 -3.86
C ARG A 458 15.80 19.84 -2.81
N PHE A 459 15.84 19.24 -1.63
CA PHE A 459 15.03 19.66 -0.48
C PHE A 459 15.66 20.86 0.26
N GLY A 460 14.85 21.60 1.03
CA GLY A 460 15.37 22.61 1.97
C GLY A 460 16.11 21.97 3.14
N THR A 461 15.63 20.82 3.61
CA THR A 461 16.39 19.92 4.49
C THR A 461 16.01 18.48 4.15
N THR A 462 17.00 17.60 3.99
CA THR A 462 16.70 16.21 3.63
C THR A 462 16.09 15.44 4.79
N MET A 463 16.70 15.50 5.98
CA MET A 463 16.27 14.73 7.13
C MET A 463 16.58 15.41 8.47
N VAL A 464 15.61 15.38 9.39
CA VAL A 464 15.75 15.84 10.79
C VAL A 464 15.51 14.66 11.73
N LEU A 465 16.53 14.27 12.47
CA LEU A 465 16.55 13.07 13.30
C LEU A 465 16.74 13.45 14.77
N HIS A 466 15.67 13.32 15.55
CA HIS A 466 15.76 13.20 16.99
C HIS A 466 15.94 11.72 17.37
N GLY A 467 16.55 11.48 18.54
CA GLY A 467 16.76 10.15 19.10
C GLY A 467 18.19 9.65 18.90
N ASN A 468 18.39 8.34 19.03
CA ASN A 468 19.69 7.70 18.86
C ASN A 468 19.57 6.35 18.15
N GLY A 469 20.72 5.78 17.76
CA GLY A 469 20.79 4.46 17.12
C GLY A 469 20.49 4.48 15.62
N HIS A 470 20.57 5.62 14.96
CA HIS A 470 20.23 5.73 13.54
C HIS A 470 21.35 5.19 12.64
N LEU A 471 20.94 4.54 11.55
CA LEU A 471 21.82 4.10 10.47
C LEU A 471 21.49 4.84 9.19
N ILE A 472 22.45 5.62 8.69
CA ILE A 472 22.37 6.38 7.45
C ILE A 472 23.42 5.79 6.49
N VAL A 473 22.98 4.96 5.55
CA VAL A 473 23.86 4.09 4.76
C VAL A 473 23.60 4.23 3.26
N GLY A 474 24.64 4.49 2.46
CA GLY A 474 24.53 4.35 1.00
C GLY A 474 23.59 5.33 0.30
N ASN A 475 23.12 6.38 0.99
CA ASN A 475 22.19 7.36 0.41
C ASN A 475 22.93 8.38 -0.45
N HIS A 476 22.21 9.01 -1.38
CA HIS A 476 22.66 10.18 -2.11
C HIS A 476 21.67 11.32 -1.90
N TRP A 477 22.07 12.38 -1.22
CA TRP A 477 21.28 13.61 -1.15
C TRP A 477 22.06 14.81 -1.64
N PHE A 478 21.40 15.62 -2.46
CA PHE A 478 22.01 16.79 -3.07
C PHE A 478 21.09 18.00 -3.03
N GLN A 479 21.62 19.12 -2.55
CA GLN A 479 20.85 20.34 -2.29
C GLN A 479 21.40 21.57 -3.01
N GLY A 480 22.25 21.37 -4.02
CA GLY A 480 22.81 22.46 -4.84
C GLY A 480 21.74 23.34 -5.49
N ASP A 481 22.13 24.57 -5.76
CA ASP A 481 21.39 25.58 -6.50
C ASP A 481 22.31 26.27 -7.51
N ASN A 482 21.87 27.38 -8.09
CA ASN A 482 22.64 28.12 -9.08
C ASN A 482 23.24 29.41 -8.49
N VAL A 483 23.28 29.54 -7.16
CA VAL A 483 23.82 30.73 -6.50
C VAL A 483 25.34 30.59 -6.39
N THR A 484 26.07 31.51 -7.03
CA THR A 484 27.54 31.60 -6.95
C THR A 484 27.98 31.99 -5.55
N ASP A 485 28.99 31.29 -5.03
CA ASP A 485 29.51 31.45 -3.66
C ASP A 485 28.37 31.45 -2.63
N GLY A 486 27.35 30.63 -2.88
CA GLY A 486 26.10 30.65 -2.14
C GLY A 486 26.20 29.98 -0.77
N PRO A 487 25.37 30.39 0.20
CA PRO A 487 25.16 29.60 1.40
C PRO A 487 24.58 28.22 1.04
N ARG A 488 24.85 27.23 1.89
CA ARG A 488 24.20 25.92 1.85
C ARG A 488 23.40 25.72 3.12
N VAL A 489 22.51 24.73 3.09
CA VAL A 489 21.60 24.39 4.18
C VAL A 489 21.91 22.99 4.69
N ALA A 490 21.41 22.66 5.88
CA ALA A 490 21.57 21.34 6.44
C ALA A 490 20.85 20.30 5.55
N GLY A 491 21.51 19.17 5.33
CA GLY A 491 20.89 18.00 4.73
C GLY A 491 20.46 16.98 5.76
N LEU A 492 21.35 16.68 6.70
CA LEU A 492 21.09 15.80 7.83
C LEU A 492 21.23 16.62 9.10
N VAL A 493 20.20 16.61 9.94
CA VAL A 493 20.21 17.26 11.25
C VAL A 493 20.03 16.19 12.32
N PHE A 494 20.97 16.09 13.25
CA PHE A 494 20.77 15.38 14.51
C PHE A 494 20.39 16.39 15.59
N THR A 495 19.27 16.18 16.27
CA THR A 495 18.79 17.12 17.31
C THR A 495 18.98 16.62 18.74
N TYR A 496 19.60 15.45 18.90
CA TYR A 496 19.97 14.88 20.20
C TYR A 496 21.51 14.89 20.36
N PRO A 497 22.07 15.30 21.51
CA PRO A 497 23.52 15.39 21.68
C PRO A 497 24.22 14.03 21.53
N ASN A 498 23.75 12.97 22.19
CA ASN A 498 24.43 11.67 22.14
C ASN A 498 23.71 10.68 21.23
N VAL A 499 24.13 10.62 19.97
CA VAL A 499 23.33 10.00 18.90
C VAL A 499 23.56 8.52 18.71
N LYS A 500 24.70 7.95 19.15
CA LYS A 500 25.05 6.53 18.91
C LYS A 500 24.69 6.11 17.46
N SER A 501 25.08 6.92 16.48
CA SER A 501 24.60 6.83 15.09
C SER A 501 25.75 6.73 14.10
N VAL A 502 25.47 6.14 12.94
CA VAL A 502 26.46 5.89 11.89
C VAL A 502 25.99 6.51 10.58
N VAL A 503 26.84 7.34 9.99
CA VAL A 503 26.70 7.91 8.64
C VAL A 503 27.80 7.31 7.78
N THR A 504 27.45 6.36 6.92
CA THR A 504 28.44 5.57 6.16
C THR A 504 28.10 5.38 4.69
N GLY A 505 29.12 5.52 3.82
CA GLY A 505 29.00 5.23 2.39
C GLY A 505 28.03 6.14 1.63
N ASN A 506 27.69 7.32 2.17
CA ASN A 506 26.74 8.24 1.54
C ASN A 506 27.43 9.20 0.57
N TYR A 507 26.67 9.73 -0.39
CA TYR A 507 27.03 10.90 -1.17
C TYR A 507 26.24 12.12 -0.66
N VAL A 508 26.95 13.00 0.03
CA VAL A 508 26.49 14.28 0.56
C VAL A 508 26.94 15.40 -0.38
N ASP A 509 25.98 16.05 -1.03
CA ASP A 509 26.28 17.06 -2.06
C ASP A 509 25.57 18.39 -1.73
N ASN A 510 26.35 19.47 -1.71
CA ASN A 510 25.87 20.84 -1.51
C ASN A 510 24.98 21.01 -0.27
N SER A 511 25.33 20.32 0.81
CA SER A 511 24.65 20.37 2.10
C SER A 511 25.62 19.96 3.20
N PHE A 512 25.25 20.23 4.45
CA PHE A 512 26.03 19.84 5.61
C PHE A 512 25.26 18.94 6.57
N ILE A 513 26.01 18.20 7.38
CA ILE A 513 25.51 17.51 8.56
C ILE A 513 25.53 18.52 9.70
N GLU A 514 24.38 18.76 10.32
CA GLU A 514 24.26 19.57 11.52
C GLU A 514 24.00 18.68 12.74
N TRP A 515 24.72 18.95 13.82
CA TRP A 515 24.55 18.27 15.10
C TRP A 515 24.25 19.29 16.19
N THR A 516 23.02 19.24 16.69
CA THR A 516 22.45 20.23 17.60
C THR A 516 21.72 19.56 18.75
N ASN A 517 21.33 20.35 19.75
CA ASN A 517 20.46 19.98 20.86
C ASN A 517 19.24 20.91 20.96
N GLU A 518 18.71 21.33 19.81
CA GLU A 518 17.55 22.25 19.72
C GLU A 518 16.23 21.67 20.26
N HIS A 519 16.20 20.40 20.64
CA HIS A 519 15.06 19.73 21.29
C HIS A 519 15.30 19.49 22.79
N ASP A 520 16.24 20.23 23.40
CA ASP A 520 16.51 20.18 24.83
C ASP A 520 15.85 21.36 25.55
N ALA A 521 15.03 21.08 26.56
CA ALA A 521 14.38 22.12 27.36
C ALA A 521 15.36 22.84 28.31
N THR A 522 16.47 22.19 28.64
CA THR A 522 17.55 22.70 29.48
C THR A 522 18.88 22.51 28.75
N PRO A 523 19.15 23.30 27.69
CA PRO A 523 20.22 23.01 26.73
C PRO A 523 21.63 23.27 27.26
N ASP A 524 21.77 23.85 28.46
CA ASP A 524 23.04 24.02 29.16
C ASP A 524 23.53 22.67 29.68
N PHE A 525 24.82 22.38 29.49
CA PHE A 525 25.38 21.12 29.94
C PHE A 525 25.30 20.96 31.46
N ALA A 526 24.73 19.84 31.93
CA ALA A 526 24.68 19.52 33.35
C ALA A 526 25.11 18.07 33.66
N SER A 527 24.20 17.12 33.56
CA SER A 527 24.39 15.71 34.00
C SER A 527 24.10 14.68 32.92
N GLU A 528 23.57 15.14 31.80
CA GLU A 528 23.31 14.38 30.60
C GLU A 528 24.60 14.07 29.83
N PHE A 529 24.47 13.35 28.72
CA PHE A 529 25.59 13.12 27.82
C PHE A 529 25.73 14.31 26.87
N SER A 530 26.94 14.85 26.74
CA SER A 530 27.24 15.85 25.72
C SER A 530 27.29 15.25 24.31
N PHE A 531 27.68 16.06 23.32
CA PHE A 531 27.74 15.67 21.91
C PHE A 531 28.67 14.44 21.74
N GLY A 532 28.09 13.29 21.41
CA GLY A 532 28.87 12.06 21.32
C GLY A 532 28.26 10.89 20.58
N GLY A 533 29.10 9.87 20.33
CA GLY A 533 28.67 8.61 19.72
C GLY A 533 28.34 8.70 18.23
N LEU A 534 28.98 9.61 17.50
CA LEU A 534 28.77 9.78 16.06
C LEU A 534 29.95 9.19 15.27
N THR A 535 29.64 8.35 14.29
CA THR A 535 30.61 7.85 13.30
C THR A 535 30.23 8.32 11.91
N VAL A 536 31.13 9.03 11.25
CA VAL A 536 31.01 9.52 9.87
C VAL A 536 32.14 8.90 9.06
N THR A 537 31.85 7.86 8.28
CA THR A 537 32.90 7.06 7.64
C THR A 537 32.64 6.70 6.18
N GLY A 538 33.67 6.77 5.34
CA GLY A 538 33.59 6.32 3.95
C GLY A 538 32.59 7.10 3.08
N ASN A 539 32.24 8.33 3.44
CA ASN A 539 31.30 9.15 2.67
C ASN A 539 32.01 10.00 1.61
N ILE A 540 31.26 10.37 0.57
CA ILE A 540 31.64 11.36 -0.43
C ILE A 540 30.96 12.67 -0.06
N PHE A 541 31.75 13.71 0.19
CA PHE A 541 31.32 15.07 0.46
C PHE A 541 31.72 15.97 -0.71
N THR A 542 30.74 16.51 -1.41
CA THR A 542 30.95 17.48 -2.49
C THR A 542 30.23 18.79 -2.17
N VAL A 543 30.85 19.90 -2.54
CA VAL A 543 30.19 21.19 -2.62
C VAL A 543 30.65 21.88 -3.90
N ASN A 544 29.77 22.67 -4.51
CA ASN A 544 30.09 23.43 -5.72
C ASN A 544 29.61 24.88 -5.56
N ASP A 545 30.44 25.85 -5.95
CA ASP A 545 30.09 27.28 -5.95
C ASP A 545 29.48 27.73 -4.59
N ALA A 546 30.06 27.29 -3.47
CA ALA A 546 29.62 27.66 -2.13
C ALA A 546 30.57 28.66 -1.49
N ALA A 547 30.04 29.47 -0.57
CA ALA A 547 30.84 30.42 0.19
C ALA A 547 32.01 29.71 0.92
N SER A 548 33.17 30.36 1.02
CA SER A 548 34.38 29.73 1.58
C SER A 548 34.22 29.25 3.02
N TRP A 549 33.40 29.94 3.80
CA TRP A 549 33.09 29.60 5.20
C TRP A 549 32.15 28.40 5.36
N PHE A 550 31.67 27.80 4.27
CA PHE A 550 30.91 26.55 4.33
C PHE A 550 31.70 25.45 5.05
N SER A 551 31.01 24.51 5.68
CA SER A 551 31.62 23.31 6.28
C SER A 551 30.63 22.16 6.18
N TRP A 552 31.11 20.95 5.92
CA TRP A 552 30.24 19.76 5.80
C TRP A 552 29.79 19.21 7.15
N ILE A 553 30.52 19.49 8.23
CA ILE A 553 30.20 19.04 9.58
C ILE A 553 30.05 20.27 10.49
N VAL A 554 28.83 20.53 10.95
CA VAL A 554 28.51 21.70 11.77
C VAL A 554 27.96 21.22 13.11
N VAL A 555 28.58 21.65 14.22
CA VAL A 555 28.01 21.43 15.56
C VAL A 555 27.43 22.74 16.05
N LYS A 556 26.16 22.73 16.48
CA LYS A 556 25.43 23.91 16.93
C LYS A 556 24.85 23.72 18.34
N PRO A 557 25.60 24.04 19.39
CA PRO A 557 25.11 23.96 20.76
C PRO A 557 24.07 25.05 21.04
N HIS A 558 22.96 24.65 21.65
CA HIS A 558 21.91 25.55 22.12
C HIS A 558 22.09 25.98 23.59
N GLY A 559 23.12 25.46 24.27
CA GLY A 559 23.53 25.90 25.59
C GLY A 559 25.02 25.63 25.85
N PRO A 560 25.64 26.37 26.80
CA PRO A 560 27.07 26.31 27.11
C PRO A 560 27.47 25.03 27.86
N GLY A 561 28.77 24.84 28.03
CA GLY A 561 29.34 23.78 28.86
C GLY A 561 29.50 22.43 28.15
N HIS A 562 28.85 22.25 27.00
CA HIS A 562 28.97 21.06 26.18
C HIS A 562 30.35 20.91 25.52
N PHE A 563 30.69 19.68 25.13
CA PHE A 563 31.95 19.29 24.48
C PHE A 563 31.71 18.07 23.58
N ILE A 564 32.70 17.71 22.76
CA ILE A 564 32.60 16.51 21.90
C ILE A 564 33.30 15.32 22.57
N GLN A 565 32.60 14.18 22.63
CA GLN A 565 33.12 12.93 23.15
C GLN A 565 32.74 11.74 22.25
N GLY A 566 33.72 11.05 21.67
CA GLY A 566 33.46 9.86 20.86
C GLY A 566 32.92 10.20 19.48
N LEU A 567 33.69 10.98 18.72
CA LEU A 567 33.45 11.32 17.32
C LEU A 567 34.50 10.63 16.45
N SER A 568 34.07 9.89 15.44
CA SER A 568 34.95 9.28 14.43
C SER A 568 34.60 9.82 13.05
N VAL A 569 35.54 10.53 12.42
CA VAL A 569 35.42 11.02 11.04
C VAL A 569 36.57 10.41 10.23
N THR A 570 36.28 9.33 9.50
CA THR A 570 37.35 8.52 8.88
C THR A 570 37.07 8.07 7.45
N GLY A 571 38.10 8.06 6.62
CA GLY A 571 37.99 7.50 5.26
C GLY A 571 37.04 8.27 4.34
N ASN A 572 36.68 9.52 4.66
CA ASN A 572 35.79 10.33 3.82
C ASN A 572 36.57 11.07 2.74
N THR A 573 35.90 11.43 1.64
CA THR A 573 36.45 12.31 0.61
C THR A 573 35.73 13.64 0.63
N PHE A 574 36.45 14.74 0.87
CA PHE A 574 35.94 16.10 0.79
C PHE A 574 36.43 16.78 -0.49
N LYS A 575 35.52 17.38 -1.24
CA LYS A 575 35.83 18.07 -2.48
C LYS A 575 35.00 19.33 -2.66
N SER A 576 35.68 20.48 -2.70
CA SER A 576 35.10 21.74 -3.18
C SER A 576 35.34 21.88 -4.69
N LEU A 577 34.32 22.36 -5.40
CA LEU A 577 34.31 22.62 -6.84
C LEU A 577 33.98 24.10 -7.08
N ASN A 578 34.61 24.70 -8.09
CA ASN A 578 34.43 26.12 -8.43
C ASN A 578 34.56 27.08 -7.23
N GLY A 579 35.50 26.78 -6.34
CA GLY A 579 35.70 27.51 -5.11
C GLY A 579 36.61 26.74 -4.16
N THR A 580 36.84 27.31 -2.99
CA THR A 580 37.57 26.65 -1.89
C THR A 580 36.76 26.76 -0.62
N THR A 581 36.82 25.73 0.21
CA THR A 581 36.23 25.70 1.53
C THR A 581 37.32 25.88 2.58
N ASP A 582 37.13 26.73 3.58
CA ASP A 582 38.17 27.05 4.56
C ASP A 582 38.50 25.84 5.44
N ARG A 583 37.47 25.13 5.94
CA ARG A 583 37.57 23.92 6.78
C ARG A 583 36.40 22.98 6.52
N VAL A 584 36.55 21.69 6.81
CA VAL A 584 35.45 20.73 6.63
C VAL A 584 34.47 20.69 7.80
N GLU A 585 34.88 21.20 8.95
CA GLU A 585 34.10 21.24 10.18
C GLU A 585 34.14 22.61 10.86
N GLN A 586 33.04 22.94 11.54
CA GLN A 586 32.95 24.15 12.36
C GLN A 586 32.01 23.95 13.55
N VAL A 587 32.14 24.87 14.51
CA VAL A 587 31.15 25.08 15.57
C VAL A 587 30.37 26.33 15.21
N ASP A 588 29.06 26.20 14.97
CA ASP A 588 28.16 27.34 14.91
C ASP A 588 27.92 27.81 16.35
N ASN A 589 28.65 28.85 16.73
CA ASN A 589 28.60 29.46 18.06
C ASN A 589 27.61 30.64 18.15
N SER A 590 26.65 30.74 17.22
CA SER A 590 25.63 31.79 17.23
C SER A 590 24.73 31.77 18.48
N ILE A 591 24.68 30.64 19.21
CA ILE A 591 23.95 30.49 20.47
C ILE A 591 24.92 30.19 21.63
N ALA A 592 25.69 29.10 21.54
CA ALA A 592 26.69 28.74 22.53
C ALA A 592 27.92 28.07 21.90
N ASP A 593 29.07 28.19 22.57
CA ASP A 593 30.33 27.56 22.14
C ASP A 593 30.59 26.25 22.90
N LEU A 594 31.51 25.44 22.38
CA LEU A 594 31.94 24.18 22.99
C LEU A 594 33.18 24.35 23.85
N VAL A 595 33.25 23.58 24.94
CA VAL A 595 34.41 23.51 25.84
C VAL A 595 35.50 22.63 25.22
N ARG A 596 36.32 23.23 24.35
CA ARG A 596 37.38 22.53 23.58
C ARG A 596 38.37 21.74 24.44
N GLY A 597 38.70 22.21 25.64
CA GLY A 597 39.59 21.52 26.58
C GLY A 597 39.05 20.18 27.09
N SER A 598 37.74 19.93 26.94
CA SER A 598 37.05 18.72 27.36
C SER A 598 36.82 17.73 26.21
N TYR A 599 37.35 18.00 25.01
CA TYR A 599 37.20 17.09 23.88
C TYR A 599 37.94 15.77 24.15
N ARG A 600 37.26 14.63 23.98
CA ARG A 600 37.83 13.31 24.25
C ARG A 600 37.44 12.29 23.18
N ASN A 601 38.31 11.31 22.94
CA ASN A 601 38.02 10.19 22.04
C ASN A 601 37.55 10.65 20.65
N ILE A 602 38.27 11.61 20.07
CA ILE A 602 38.01 12.10 18.72
C ILE A 602 39.05 11.48 17.78
N VAL A 603 38.58 10.88 16.69
CA VAL A 603 39.43 10.40 15.60
C VAL A 603 39.01 11.14 14.34
N PHE A 604 39.98 11.78 13.69
CA PHE A 604 39.79 12.47 12.42
C PHE A 604 40.97 12.08 11.51
N ASP A 605 40.81 10.99 10.77
CA ASP A 605 41.94 10.32 10.12
C ASP A 605 41.58 9.64 8.79
N GLY A 606 42.56 9.48 7.90
CA GLY A 606 42.38 8.81 6.61
C GLY A 606 41.41 9.51 5.66
N ASN A 607 41.11 10.80 5.87
CA ASN A 607 40.24 11.59 5.00
C ASN A 607 41.05 12.23 3.85
N THR A 608 40.42 12.37 2.69
CA THR A 608 40.99 13.07 1.53
C THR A 608 40.39 14.46 1.41
N PHE A 609 41.23 15.48 1.18
CA PHE A 609 40.83 16.88 1.10
C PHE A 609 41.23 17.49 -0.25
N ASN A 610 40.25 18.01 -0.99
CA ASN A 610 40.47 18.68 -2.27
C ASN A 610 39.76 20.03 -2.26
N GLY A 611 40.50 21.13 -2.48
CA GLY A 611 39.93 22.47 -2.40
C GLY A 611 39.52 22.87 -0.97
N VAL A 612 40.23 22.35 0.03
CA VAL A 612 40.05 22.69 1.45
C VAL A 612 41.28 23.44 1.95
N GLY A 613 41.09 24.62 2.53
CA GLY A 613 42.16 25.53 2.94
C GLY A 613 42.96 25.00 4.14
N GLN A 614 42.27 24.53 5.18
CA GLN A 614 42.88 23.95 6.37
C GLN A 614 42.38 22.53 6.60
N VAL A 615 43.32 21.59 6.64
CA VAL A 615 43.08 20.18 6.91
C VAL A 615 42.86 19.94 8.39
N THR A 616 41.87 19.11 8.71
CA THR A 616 41.58 18.66 10.07
C THR A 616 42.08 17.25 10.29
N GLN A 617 42.84 17.04 11.36
CA GLN A 617 43.48 15.77 11.67
C GLN A 617 43.52 15.53 13.19
N ASN A 618 43.23 14.31 13.61
CA ASN A 618 43.39 13.85 14.98
C ASN A 618 43.63 12.32 15.00
N PRO A 619 44.79 11.82 15.45
CA PRO A 619 45.90 12.57 16.06
C PRO A 619 46.65 13.46 15.05
N VAL A 620 47.03 14.66 15.48
CA VAL A 620 47.84 15.57 14.67
C VAL A 620 49.28 15.06 14.59
N THR A 621 49.86 15.07 13.40
CA THR A 621 51.30 14.86 13.22
C THR A 621 51.97 16.20 13.01
N VAL A 622 52.84 16.62 13.93
CA VAL A 622 53.59 17.88 13.84
C VAL A 622 55.06 17.60 13.59
N GLN A 623 55.68 18.37 12.70
CA GLN A 623 57.14 18.39 12.59
C GLN A 623 57.68 19.22 13.77
N PHE A 624 58.59 18.63 14.54
CA PHE A 624 59.23 19.26 15.68
C PHE A 624 60.75 19.18 15.52
N ASP A 625 61.42 20.33 15.42
CA ASP A 625 62.87 20.42 15.31
C ASP A 625 63.48 20.62 16.71
N GLN A 626 64.13 19.58 17.23
CA GLN A 626 64.81 19.63 18.53
C GLN A 626 66.24 20.17 18.35
N ALA A 627 66.45 21.45 18.68
CA ALA A 627 67.70 22.17 18.43
C ALA A 627 68.85 21.89 19.44
N SER A 628 68.64 21.02 20.42
CA SER A 628 69.65 20.64 21.42
C SER A 628 69.51 19.18 21.83
N ASP A 629 70.56 18.59 22.39
CA ASP A 629 70.58 17.21 22.92
C ASP A 629 69.78 17.06 24.23
N ALA A 630 68.61 17.72 24.34
CA ALA A 630 67.75 17.66 25.51
C ALA A 630 67.10 16.26 25.65
N ALA A 631 67.14 15.70 26.86
CA ALA A 631 66.52 14.42 27.18
C ALA A 631 64.98 14.48 27.31
N ASN A 632 64.42 15.68 27.49
CA ASN A 632 62.99 15.93 27.56
C ASN A 632 62.58 16.84 26.40
N TRP A 633 61.64 16.40 25.58
CA TRP A 633 61.09 17.19 24.46
C TRP A 633 59.74 17.75 24.88
N THR A 634 59.54 19.06 24.71
CA THR A 634 58.24 19.71 24.91
C THR A 634 57.70 20.03 23.52
N VAL A 635 56.71 19.26 23.08
CA VAL A 635 56.05 19.35 21.77
C VAL A 635 54.74 20.13 21.89
#